data_AF-A0A2V7TSJ7-F1
#
_entry.id   AF-A0A2V7TSJ7-F1
#
_cell.length_a   1.000
_cell.length_b   1.000
_cell.length_c   1.000
_cell.angle_alpha   90.00
_cell.angle_beta   90.00
_cell.angle_gamma   90.00
#
_symmetry.space_group_name_H-M   'P 1'
#
loop_
_entity.id
_entity.type
_entity.pdbx_description
1 polymer ?
#
loop_
_entity_poly.entity_id
_entity_poly.type
_entity_poly.pdbx_seq_one_letter_code
_entity_poly.pdbx_strand_id
1 'polypeptide(L)' 'MAARSIGTATISFGLVTVPVRMYTASESSAAISFNMLHAKCGSRLKQQYICTKDEEIVPRDQMVKGYE' A
#
# COMPACT_ATOMS: atom_id res chain seq x y z
N MET A 1 -17.58 -3.26 -12.14
CA MET A 1 -17.18 -4.27 -11.14
C MET A 1 -18.16 -4.22 -9.97
N ALA A 2 -18.32 -5.30 -9.19
CA ALA A 2 -19.11 -5.24 -7.96
C ALA A 2 -18.46 -4.27 -6.95
N ALA A 3 -19.25 -3.37 -6.34
CA ALA A 3 -18.74 -2.41 -5.37
C ALA A 3 -18.06 -3.13 -4.19
N ARG A 4 -16.75 -2.94 -4.02
CA ARG A 4 -16.01 -3.43 -2.86
C ARG A 4 -15.97 -2.35 -1.79
N SER A 5 -16.26 -2.71 -0.55
CA SER A 5 -16.12 -1.79 0.57
C SER A 5 -14.63 -1.45 0.77
N ILE A 6 -14.32 -0.17 0.97
CA ILE A 6 -12.98 0.32 1.32
C ILE A 6 -12.60 -0.15 2.72
N GLY A 7 -13.58 -0.15 3.63
CA GLY A 7 -13.38 -0.51 5.01
C GLY A 7 -14.70 -0.67 5.76
N THR A 8 -14.59 -1.21 6.97
CA THR A 8 -15.67 -1.31 7.94
C THR A 8 -15.46 -0.25 9.02
N ALA A 9 -16.54 0.42 9.42
CA ALA A 9 -16.54 1.38 10.51
C ALA A 9 -17.73 1.12 11.43
N THR A 10 -17.73 1.72 12.62
CA THR A 10 -18.86 1.70 13.54
C THR A 10 -19.30 3.12 13.81
N ILE A 11 -20.60 3.40 13.65
CA ILE A 11 -21.20 4.69 14.01
C ILE A 11 -21.94 4.47 15.33
N SER A 12 -21.57 5.26 16.33
CA SER A 12 -22.20 5.21 17.65
C SER A 12 -22.99 6.49 17.89
N PHE A 13 -24.25 6.37 18.32
CA PHE A 13 -25.07 7.50 18.74
C PHE A 13 -25.79 7.15 20.04
N GLY A 14 -25.53 7.93 21.10
CA GLY A 14 -26.00 7.60 22.45
C GLY A 14 -25.45 6.25 22.93
N LEU A 15 -26.33 5.26 23.06
CA LEU A 15 -26.02 3.89 23.52
C LEU A 15 -26.12 2.84 22.39
N VAL A 16 -26.33 3.26 21.14
CA VAL A 16 -26.49 2.35 20.00
C VAL A 16 -25.25 2.39 19.13
N THR A 17 -24.71 1.21 18.80
CA THR A 17 -23.55 1.03 17.93
C THR A 17 -23.97 0.24 16.69
N VAL A 18 -23.81 0.84 15.50
CA VAL A 18 -24.17 0.22 14.22
C VAL A 18 -22.93 0.02 13.35
N PRO A 19 -22.62 -1.21 12.92
CA PRO A 19 -21.55 -1.46 11.96
C PRO A 19 -21.96 -1.00 10.56
N VAL A 20 -21.10 -0.24 9.90
CA VAL A 20 -21.31 0.27 8.53
C VAL A 20 -20.17 -0.15 7.62
N ARG A 21 -20.48 -0.34 6.33
CA ARG A 21 -19.50 -0.60 5.27
C ARG A 21 -19.36 0.66 4.43
N MET A 22 -18.13 1.13 4.27
CA MET A 22 -17.83 2.33 3.50
C MET A 22 -17.54 1.97 2.04
N TYR A 23 -18.17 2.69 1.11
CA TYR A 23 -17.99 2.52 -0.32
C TYR A 23 -17.52 3.85 -0.93
N THR A 24 -16.63 3.79 -1.93
CA THR A 24 -16.19 4.99 -2.65
C THR A 24 -17.34 5.56 -3.48
N ALA A 25 -17.62 6.86 -3.37
CA ALA A 25 -18.60 7.53 -4.22
C ALA A 25 -18.11 7.65 -5.68
N SER A 26 -16.80 7.75 -5.90
CA SER A 26 -16.15 7.74 -7.20
C SER A 26 -15.32 6.47 -7.39
N GLU A 27 -15.53 5.77 -8.50
CA GLU A 27 -14.75 4.57 -8.82
C GLU A 27 -13.35 5.00 -9.29
N SER A 28 -12.30 4.73 -8.51
CA SER A 28 -10.91 4.88 -8.97
C SER A 28 -10.50 3.78 -9.98
N SER A 29 -11.44 2.91 -10.39
CA SER A 29 -11.19 1.74 -11.25
C SER A 29 -10.69 2.08 -12.66
N ALA A 30 -10.73 3.35 -13.05
CA ALA A 30 -10.13 3.83 -14.30
C ALA A 30 -8.63 4.19 -14.18
N ALA A 31 -8.04 4.16 -12.98
CA ALA A 31 -6.62 4.44 -12.82
C ALA A 31 -5.81 3.19 -13.23
N ILE A 32 -5.31 3.18 -14.47
CA ILE A 32 -4.35 2.19 -14.95
C ILE A 32 -3.11 2.26 -14.04
N SER A 33 -2.92 1.24 -13.20
CA SER A 33 -1.72 1.13 -12.36
C SER A 33 -0.57 0.55 -13.19
N PHE A 34 0.49 1.32 -13.36
CA PHE A 34 1.70 0.85 -14.03
C PHE A 34 2.61 0.11 -13.05
N ASN A 35 3.13 -1.05 -13.48
CA ASN A 35 4.20 -1.73 -12.77
C ASN A 35 5.54 -1.30 -13.37
N MET A 36 6.56 -1.14 -12.54
CA MET A 36 7.92 -0.90 -13.00
C MET A 36 8.47 -2.19 -13.62
N LEU A 37 8.66 -2.20 -14.94
CA LEU A 37 9.17 -3.34 -15.70
C LEU A 37 10.60 -3.09 -16.17
N HIS A 38 11.42 -4.14 -16.20
CA HIS A 38 12.74 -4.09 -16.80
C HIS A 38 12.62 -3.93 -18.32
N ALA A 39 13.15 -2.84 -18.87
CA ALA A 39 12.97 -2.50 -20.29
C ALA A 39 13.44 -3.59 -21.27
N LYS A 40 14.43 -4.42 -20.91
CA LYS A 40 14.96 -5.47 -21.79
C LYS A 40 14.21 -6.80 -21.72
N CYS A 41 13.70 -7.20 -20.55
CA CYS A 41 13.09 -8.52 -20.37
C CYS A 41 11.63 -8.49 -19.91
N GLY A 42 11.05 -7.30 -19.69
CA GLY A 42 9.66 -7.13 -19.26
C GLY A 42 9.35 -7.68 -17.87
N SER A 43 10.36 -8.12 -17.10
CA SER A 43 10.16 -8.64 -15.76
C SER A 43 9.85 -7.51 -14.78
N ARG A 44 9.10 -7.83 -13.71
CA ARG A 44 8.82 -6.86 -12.64
C ARG A 44 10.09 -6.55 -11.86
N LEU A 45 10.40 -5.27 -11.70
CA LEU A 45 11.53 -4.82 -10.89
C LEU A 45 11.22 -5.01 -9.39
N LYS A 46 12.22 -5.49 -8.65
CA LYS A 46 12.21 -5.54 -7.18
C LYS A 46 13.07 -4.40 -6.66
N GLN A 47 12.57 -3.63 -5.71
CA GLN A 47 13.36 -2.62 -5.01
C GLN A 47 14.07 -3.26 -3.82
N GLN A 48 15.38 -3.01 -3.71
CA GLN A 48 16.21 -3.45 -2.59
C GLN A 48 16.96 -2.23 -2.05
N TYR A 49 17.12 -2.18 -0.73
CA TYR A 49 17.96 -1.20 -0.06
C TYR A 49 19.35 -1.81 0.10
N ILE A 50 20.39 -1.07 -0.31
CA ILE A 50 21.79 -1.52 -0.26
C ILE A 50 22.57 -0.51 0.57
N CYS A 51 23.37 -0.97 1.54
CA CYS A 51 24.25 -0.12 2.33
C CYS A 51 25.40 0.37 1.44
N THR A 52 25.65 1.68 1.37
CA THR A 52 26.74 2.25 0.55
C THR A 52 28.14 1.92 1.08
N LYS A 53 28.26 1.51 2.35
CA LYS A 53 29.56 1.20 2.98
C LYS A 53 29.95 -0.26 2.82
N ASP A 54 28.99 -1.15 3.01
CA ASP A 54 29.22 -2.59 3.08
C ASP A 54 28.77 -3.32 1.80
N GLU A 55 28.13 -2.62 0.86
CA GLU A 55 27.55 -3.15 -0.39
C GLU A 55 26.56 -4.32 -0.19
N GLU A 56 26.10 -4.51 1.03
CA GLU A 56 25.15 -5.56 1.39
C GLU A 56 23.70 -5.09 1.30
N ILE A 57 22.81 -6.04 0.96
CA ILE A 57 21.36 -5.82 0.93
C ILE A 57 20.87 -5.73 2.38
N VAL A 58 20.35 -4.56 2.76
CA VAL A 58 19.85 -4.32 4.12
C VAL A 58 18.39 -4.78 4.23
N PRO A 59 18.10 -5.80 5.04
CA PRO A 59 16.73 -6.23 5.29
C PRO A 59 16.03 -5.25 6.25
N ARG A 60 14.68 -5.21 6.19
CA ARG A 60 13.86 -4.21 6.90
C ARG A 60 14.03 -4.20 8.43
N ASP A 61 14.39 -5.33 9.01
CA ASP A 61 14.67 -5.53 10.44
C ASP A 61 15.96 -4.86 10.90
N GLN A 62 16.93 -4.66 10.00
CA GLN A 62 18.19 -4.00 10.29
C GLN A 62 18.16 -2.50 9.98
N MET A 63 17.04 -1.99 9.44
CA MET A 63 16.86 -0.57 9.16
C MET A 63 16.43 0.18 10.42
N VAL A 64 17.22 1.17 10.85
CA VAL A 64 16.87 2.08 11.95
C VAL A 64 16.52 3.47 11.43
N LYS A 65 15.58 4.15 12.10
CA LYS A 65 15.24 5.54 11.79
C LYS A 65 16.21 6.47 12.51
N GLY A 66 16.97 7.25 11.76
CA GLY A 66 17.75 8.38 12.27
C GLY A 66 16.99 9.69 12.11
N TYR A 67 17.32 10.68 12.94
CA TYR A 67 16.92 12.08 12.74
C TYR A 67 18.13 12.87 12.21
N GLU A 68 17.89 13.90 11.41
CA GLU A 68 18.83 15.01 11.13
C GLU A 68 18.26 16.31 11.70
#